data_AF-A0A7C1AZ24-F1
#
_entry.id   AF-A0A7C1AZ24-F1
#
_cell.length_a   1.000
_cell.length_b   1.000
_cell.length_c   1.000
_cell.angle_alpha   90.00
_cell.angle_beta   90.00
_cell.angle_gamma   90.00
#
_symmetry.space_group_name_H-M   'P 1'
#
loop_
_entity.id
_entity.type
_entity.pdbx_description
1 polymer ?
#
loop_
_entity_poly.entity_id
_entity_poly.type
_entity_poly.pdbx_seq_one_letter_code
_entity_poly.pdbx_strand_id
1 'polypeptide(L)'
;MIMALFGATRALVSYPGGRYADKVGRKKLISLGLVIYTVDMFLFGIATNLYQLFLFRAIQGAASGIVWPVATVMAADIVKPKDRGKAMGLFSMMWDLGMIMGPVIGGVLADMFSMSTPFYFTSLLAFASCVLIILRVKETAHRKKDQEIVVKRKELTPYFKTFIGLCFAGFGTSFAMGLVQPVLSVYANEVMGLSKALIGTVFGVMAFFRFVTKPIAGEISDNIGKRIFILTGRTINSVFTFMIIFAKDFLALTFTMALRGVGTGMGMPTANALTTSIAYKENRGKVMGWYSTARNIGLFAGPILGGWAYDNMGKTEPFILCGIIGMITVGVIFFTVFDPKEGLE
;
A
#
# COMPACT_ATOMS: atom_id res chain seq x y z
N MET A 1 0.69 17.77 -0.39
CA MET A 1 1.67 17.76 0.73
C MET A 1 1.27 16.87 1.91
N ILE A 2 0.03 16.96 2.44
CA ILE A 2 -0.41 16.17 3.62
C ILE A 2 -0.14 14.67 3.44
N MET A 3 -0.55 14.08 2.32
CA MET A 3 -0.32 12.65 2.03
C MET A 3 1.16 12.25 1.95
N ALA A 4 2.05 13.16 1.59
CA ALA A 4 3.49 12.88 1.51
C ALA A 4 4.11 12.75 2.91
N LEU A 5 3.69 13.59 3.87
CA LEU A 5 4.17 13.50 5.27
C LEU A 5 3.89 12.13 5.89
N PHE A 6 2.74 11.53 5.59
CA PHE A 6 2.45 10.15 5.99
C PHE A 6 3.47 9.15 5.41
N GLY A 7 3.77 9.25 4.12
CA GLY A 7 4.74 8.37 3.46
C GLY A 7 6.15 8.52 4.06
N ALA A 8 6.59 9.75 4.29
CA ALA A 8 7.90 10.06 4.87
C ALA A 8 8.06 9.52 6.30
N THR A 9 7.11 9.85 7.18
CA THR A 9 7.16 9.41 8.59
C THR A 9 7.02 7.89 8.71
N ARG A 10 6.17 7.26 7.90
CA ARG A 10 6.07 5.79 7.83
C ARG A 10 7.40 5.17 7.44
N ALA A 11 8.08 5.71 6.43
CA ALA A 11 9.37 5.19 5.99
C ALA A 11 10.42 5.27 7.10
N LEU A 12 10.55 6.45 7.72
CA LEU A 12 11.52 6.71 8.80
C LEU A 12 11.31 5.81 10.01
N VAL A 13 10.06 5.57 10.41
CA VAL A 13 9.73 4.83 11.63
C VAL A 13 9.67 3.31 11.39
N SER A 14 9.39 2.86 10.17
CA SER A 14 9.16 1.43 9.89
C SER A 14 10.34 0.51 10.22
N TYR A 15 11.57 0.96 9.93
CA TYR A 15 12.78 0.19 10.22
C TYR A 15 13.11 0.08 11.72
N PRO A 16 13.24 1.20 12.48
CA PRO A 16 13.51 1.12 13.91
C PRO A 16 12.33 0.51 14.69
N GLY A 17 11.09 0.79 14.29
CA GLY A 17 9.88 0.29 14.94
C GLY A 17 9.79 -1.24 14.90
N GLY A 18 10.14 -1.86 13.77
CA GLY A 18 10.17 -3.32 13.66
C GLY A 18 11.19 -3.96 14.60
N ARG A 19 12.40 -3.42 14.69
CA ARG A 19 13.45 -3.91 15.62
C ARG A 19 13.07 -3.72 17.08
N TYR A 20 12.45 -2.60 17.41
CA TYR A 20 12.03 -2.29 18.78
C TYR A 20 10.90 -3.23 19.25
N ALA A 21 10.04 -3.68 18.32
CA ALA A 21 8.96 -4.62 18.61
C ALA A 21 9.44 -5.97 19.16
N ASP A 22 10.58 -6.46 18.66
CA ASP A 22 11.16 -7.72 19.13
C ASP A 22 11.74 -7.60 20.56
N LYS A 23 12.03 -6.37 21.04
CA LYS A 23 12.53 -6.11 22.40
C LYS A 23 11.41 -5.90 23.42
N VAL A 24 10.38 -5.13 23.06
CA VAL A 24 9.29 -4.73 23.98
C VAL A 24 8.14 -5.74 24.00
N GLY A 25 8.01 -6.53 22.94
CA GLY A 25 6.85 -7.39 22.71
C GLY A 25 5.97 -6.79 21.61
N ARG A 26 5.64 -7.62 20.62
CA ARG A 26 4.93 -7.20 19.41
C ARG A 26 3.48 -6.86 19.72
N LYS A 27 2.83 -7.58 20.64
CA LYS A 27 1.46 -7.30 21.06
C LYS A 27 1.35 -5.92 21.70
N LYS A 28 2.28 -5.61 22.61
CA LYS A 28 2.33 -4.31 23.31
C LYS A 28 2.51 -3.18 22.31
N LEU A 29 3.42 -3.35 21.36
CA LEU A 29 3.73 -2.30 20.39
C LEU A 29 2.60 -2.07 19.38
N ILE A 30 1.92 -3.12 18.90
CA ILE A 30 0.71 -2.98 18.07
C ILE A 30 -0.39 -2.27 18.87
N SER A 31 -0.61 -2.65 20.12
CA SER A 31 -1.65 -2.05 20.96
C SER A 31 -1.40 -0.56 21.19
N LEU A 32 -0.15 -0.18 21.51
CA LEU A 32 0.27 1.22 21.65
C LEU A 32 0.03 2.00 20.34
N GLY A 33 0.42 1.43 19.20
CA GLY A 33 0.20 2.04 17.90
C GLY A 33 -1.29 2.26 17.59
N LEU A 34 -2.16 1.32 17.96
CA LEU A 34 -3.62 1.47 17.79
C LEU A 34 -4.23 2.48 18.75
N VAL A 35 -3.72 2.61 19.98
CA VAL A 35 -4.14 3.69 20.90
C VAL A 35 -3.78 5.05 20.31
N ILE A 36 -2.54 5.19 19.83
CA ILE A 36 -2.10 6.42 19.13
C ILE A 36 -3.02 6.68 17.93
N TYR A 37 -3.33 5.66 17.13
CA TYR A 37 -4.23 5.80 15.97
C TYR A 37 -5.65 6.23 16.35
N THR A 38 -6.17 5.70 17.46
CA THR A 38 -7.50 6.04 17.98
C THR A 38 -7.58 7.51 18.35
N VAL A 39 -6.61 7.97 19.15
CA VAL A 39 -6.53 9.38 19.60
C VAL A 39 -6.28 10.29 18.41
N ASP A 40 -5.33 9.94 17.54
CA ASP A 40 -4.97 10.70 16.34
C ASP A 40 -6.18 10.90 15.41
N MET A 41 -6.93 9.85 15.08
CA MET A 41 -8.13 9.96 14.24
C MET A 41 -9.23 10.83 14.88
N PHE A 42 -9.41 10.75 16.20
CA PHE A 42 -10.36 11.61 16.89
C PHE A 42 -9.94 13.09 16.79
N LEU A 43 -8.66 13.37 17.06
CA LEU A 43 -8.08 14.71 16.96
C LEU A 43 -8.09 15.24 15.52
N PHE A 44 -7.91 14.37 14.52
CA PHE A 44 -8.01 14.72 13.11
C PHE A 44 -9.41 15.23 12.75
N GLY A 45 -10.47 14.63 13.31
CA GLY A 45 -11.86 15.02 13.07
C GLY A 45 -12.24 16.41 13.61
N ILE A 46 -11.56 16.88 14.66
CA ILE A 46 -11.75 18.20 15.27
C ILE A 46 -10.71 19.23 14.80
N ALA A 47 -9.82 18.87 13.86
CA ALA A 47 -8.76 19.74 13.41
C ALA A 47 -9.33 21.01 12.75
N THR A 48 -8.88 22.18 13.18
CA THR A 48 -9.39 23.48 12.71
C THR A 48 -8.41 24.22 11.81
N ASN A 49 -7.15 23.78 11.75
CA ASN A 49 -6.13 24.41 10.92
C ASN A 49 -5.24 23.40 10.19
N LEU A 50 -4.57 23.88 9.13
CA LEU A 50 -3.73 23.06 8.26
C LEU A 50 -2.53 22.43 9.00
N TYR A 51 -1.95 23.13 9.97
CA TYR A 51 -0.79 22.64 10.72
C TYR A 51 -1.14 21.45 11.62
N GLN A 52 -2.33 21.45 12.23
CA GLN A 52 -2.87 20.30 12.96
C GLN A 52 -3.03 19.10 12.03
N LEU A 53 -3.57 19.29 10.82
CA LEU A 53 -3.70 18.21 9.84
C LEU A 53 -2.33 17.63 9.44
N PHE A 54 -1.31 18.46 9.27
CA PHE A 54 0.06 17.99 9.02
C PHE A 54 0.62 17.18 10.18
N LEU A 55 0.46 17.66 11.42
CA LEU A 55 0.92 16.98 12.62
C LEU A 55 0.24 15.61 12.78
N PHE A 56 -1.08 15.55 12.72
CA PHE A 56 -1.82 14.30 12.87
C PHE A 56 -1.49 13.32 11.74
N ARG A 57 -1.32 13.80 10.51
CA ARG A 57 -0.91 12.93 9.40
C ARG A 57 0.51 12.35 9.58
N ALA A 58 1.41 13.12 10.18
CA ALA A 58 2.75 12.65 10.54
C ALA A 58 2.71 11.60 11.66
N ILE A 59 1.89 11.81 12.69
CA ILE A 59 1.66 10.85 13.78
C ILE A 59 1.05 9.54 13.22
N GLN A 60 0.05 9.65 12.34
CA GLN A 60 -0.56 8.51 11.67
C GLN A 60 0.46 7.69 10.85
N GLY A 61 1.39 8.37 10.16
CA GLY A 61 2.44 7.73 9.39
C GLY A 61 3.44 7.00 10.29
N ALA A 62 3.86 7.62 11.38
CA ALA A 62 4.71 6.99 12.39
C ALA A 62 4.04 5.75 13.02
N ALA A 63 2.80 5.88 13.47
CA ALA A 63 2.03 4.77 14.04
C ALA A 63 1.85 3.62 13.04
N SER A 64 1.51 3.94 11.78
CA SER A 64 1.42 2.96 10.69
C SER A 64 2.77 2.29 10.40
N GLY A 65 3.87 3.02 10.48
CA GLY A 65 5.23 2.49 10.34
C GLY A 65 5.54 1.40 11.36
N ILE A 66 4.93 1.47 12.56
CA ILE A 66 5.09 0.47 13.62
C ILE A 66 4.09 -0.67 13.46
N VAL A 67 2.80 -0.37 13.39
CA VAL A 67 1.73 -1.38 13.46
C VAL A 67 1.81 -2.35 12.30
N TRP A 68 2.04 -1.86 11.08
CA TRP A 68 2.01 -2.69 9.88
C TRP A 68 3.08 -3.78 9.83
N PRO A 69 4.38 -3.45 9.93
CA PRO A 69 5.44 -4.46 9.89
C PRO A 69 5.34 -5.45 11.05
N VAL A 70 4.93 -4.98 12.23
CA VAL A 70 4.84 -5.83 13.42
C VAL A 70 3.66 -6.80 13.32
N ALA A 71 2.52 -6.34 12.78
CA ALA A 71 1.35 -7.18 12.55
C ALA A 71 1.60 -8.27 11.49
N THR A 72 2.31 -7.95 10.40
CA THR A 72 2.63 -8.95 9.37
C THR A 72 3.58 -10.02 9.91
N VAL A 73 4.58 -9.64 10.71
CA VAL A 73 5.48 -10.60 11.37
C VAL A 73 4.72 -11.45 12.39
N MET A 74 3.86 -10.85 13.21
CA MET A 74 3.03 -11.58 14.16
C MET A 74 2.12 -12.60 13.47
N ALA A 75 1.48 -12.23 12.36
CA ALA A 75 0.65 -13.13 11.57
C ALA A 75 1.44 -14.29 10.93
N ALA A 76 2.72 -14.08 10.61
CA ALA A 76 3.60 -15.14 10.10
C ALA A 76 4.13 -16.09 11.19
N ASP A 77 4.18 -15.65 12.45
CA ASP A 77 4.73 -16.42 13.56
C ASP A 77 3.69 -17.27 14.31
N ILE A 78 2.39 -16.96 14.19
CA ILE A 78 1.31 -17.80 14.74
C ILE A 78 1.02 -19.05 13.91
N VAL A 79 1.60 -19.17 12.71
CA VAL A 79 1.39 -20.30 11.79
C VAL A 79 2.68 -21.08 11.54
N LYS A 80 2.53 -22.33 11.12
CA LYS A 80 3.66 -23.17 10.72
C LYS A 80 4.34 -22.58 9.46
N PRO A 81 5.65 -22.79 9.25
CA PRO A 81 6.38 -22.23 8.10
C PRO A 81 5.72 -22.51 6.74
N LYS A 82 5.15 -23.71 6.55
CA LYS A 82 4.44 -24.12 5.34
C LYS A 82 3.13 -23.34 5.08
N ASP A 83 2.52 -22.80 6.13
CA ASP A 83 1.22 -22.11 6.08
C ASP A 83 1.37 -20.58 6.07
N ARG A 84 2.61 -20.05 6.14
CA ARG A 84 2.90 -18.60 6.13
C ARG A 84 2.35 -17.90 4.89
N GLY A 85 2.45 -18.52 3.71
CA GLY A 85 1.90 -17.97 2.48
C GLY A 85 0.38 -17.77 2.57
N LYS A 86 -0.34 -18.78 3.08
CA LYS A 86 -1.80 -18.71 3.31
C LYS A 86 -2.17 -17.64 4.33
N ALA A 87 -1.44 -17.55 5.43
CA ALA A 87 -1.66 -16.52 6.45
C ALA A 87 -1.44 -15.10 5.90
N MET A 88 -0.37 -14.88 5.14
CA MET A 88 -0.10 -13.59 4.49
C MET A 88 -1.15 -13.27 3.41
N GLY A 89 -1.63 -14.28 2.69
CA GLY A 89 -2.74 -14.15 1.74
C GLY A 89 -4.02 -13.67 2.42
N LEU A 90 -4.42 -14.32 3.51
CA LEU A 90 -5.59 -13.94 4.30
C LEU A 90 -5.44 -12.52 4.90
N PHE A 91 -4.27 -12.22 5.47
CA PHE A 91 -3.96 -10.89 6.00
C PHE A 91 -4.10 -9.81 4.92
N SER A 92 -3.59 -10.10 3.73
CA SER A 92 -3.68 -9.22 2.57
C SER A 92 -5.11 -9.05 2.06
N MET A 93 -5.94 -10.09 2.13
CA MET A 93 -7.37 -10.04 1.79
C MET A 93 -8.16 -9.16 2.76
N MET A 94 -7.86 -9.22 4.06
CA MET A 94 -8.49 -8.35 5.07
C MET A 94 -8.19 -6.87 4.81
N TRP A 95 -6.97 -6.56 4.38
CA TRP A 95 -6.63 -5.19 3.95
C TRP A 95 -7.45 -4.73 2.75
N ASP A 96 -7.62 -5.61 1.75
CA ASP A 96 -8.41 -5.31 0.58
C ASP A 96 -9.89 -5.12 0.92
N LEU A 97 -10.45 -5.93 1.84
CA LEU A 97 -11.80 -5.73 2.39
C LEU A 97 -11.95 -4.36 3.08
N GLY A 98 -10.97 -3.97 3.89
CA GLY A 98 -10.95 -2.63 4.49
C GLY A 98 -10.92 -1.50 3.45
N MET A 99 -10.23 -1.71 2.33
CA MET A 99 -10.18 -0.78 1.20
C MET A 99 -11.45 -0.78 0.33
N ILE A 100 -12.26 -1.85 0.38
CA ILE A 100 -13.59 -1.88 -0.24
C ILE A 100 -14.56 -1.08 0.62
N MET A 101 -14.65 -1.43 1.90
CA MET A 101 -15.65 -0.86 2.81
C MET A 101 -15.32 0.57 3.24
N GLY A 102 -14.04 0.88 3.44
CA GLY A 102 -13.58 2.16 4.00
C GLY A 102 -14.03 3.38 3.20
N PRO A 103 -13.69 3.50 1.90
CA PRO A 103 -14.10 4.63 1.08
C PRO A 103 -15.63 4.71 0.92
N VAL A 104 -16.33 3.58 0.80
CA VAL A 104 -17.79 3.55 0.66
C VAL A 104 -18.47 4.07 1.91
N ILE A 105 -18.17 3.48 3.08
CA ILE A 105 -18.74 3.89 4.36
C ILE A 105 -18.31 5.33 4.68
N GLY A 106 -17.03 5.67 4.48
CA GLY A 106 -16.51 7.01 4.72
C GLY A 106 -17.17 8.06 3.83
N GLY A 107 -17.37 7.76 2.55
CA GLY A 107 -18.07 8.65 1.61
C GLY A 107 -19.53 8.89 2.01
N VAL A 108 -20.26 7.82 2.36
CA VAL A 108 -21.66 7.91 2.82
C VAL A 108 -21.76 8.71 4.12
N LEU A 109 -20.93 8.41 5.12
CA LEU A 109 -20.91 9.15 6.39
C LEU A 109 -20.57 10.64 6.19
N ALA A 110 -19.67 10.94 5.25
CA ALA A 110 -19.26 12.31 4.96
C ALA A 110 -20.33 13.12 4.20
N ASP A 111 -21.23 12.45 3.48
CA ASP A 111 -22.38 13.10 2.82
C ASP A 111 -23.59 13.22 3.75
N MET A 112 -23.86 12.22 4.59
CA MET A 112 -25.02 12.22 5.48
C MET A 112 -24.85 13.15 6.68
N PHE A 113 -23.65 13.21 7.26
CA PHE A 113 -23.42 13.92 8.52
C PHE A 113 -22.44 15.09 8.35
N SER A 114 -21.16 14.80 8.10
CA SER A 114 -20.12 15.81 7.91
C SER A 114 -18.79 15.18 7.50
N MET A 115 -17.89 15.98 6.92
CA MET A 115 -16.51 15.57 6.61
C MET A 115 -15.73 15.01 7.82
N SER A 116 -16.10 15.38 9.05
CA SER A 116 -15.43 14.90 10.26
C SER A 116 -15.87 13.49 10.71
N THR A 117 -17.08 13.07 10.33
CA THR A 117 -17.71 11.83 10.81
C THR A 117 -16.92 10.55 10.48
N PRO A 118 -16.32 10.39 9.28
CA PRO A 118 -15.48 9.23 8.97
C PRO A 118 -14.28 9.07 9.91
N PHE A 119 -13.72 10.17 10.42
CA PHE A 119 -12.58 10.11 11.33
C PHE A 119 -13.00 9.59 12.72
N TYR A 120 -14.14 10.04 13.25
CA TYR A 120 -14.70 9.50 14.50
C TYR A 120 -15.06 8.01 14.37
N PHE A 121 -15.66 7.62 13.25
CA PHE A 121 -15.97 6.21 12.99
C PHE A 121 -14.69 5.36 12.91
N THR A 122 -13.66 5.86 12.24
CA THR A 122 -12.34 5.19 12.17
C THR A 122 -11.68 5.08 13.55
N SER A 123 -11.79 6.13 14.37
CA SER A 123 -11.32 6.12 15.77
C SER A 123 -12.01 5.02 16.59
N LEU A 124 -13.33 4.91 16.48
CA LEU A 124 -14.09 3.85 17.16
C LEU A 124 -13.67 2.44 16.70
N LEU A 125 -13.48 2.22 15.40
CA LEU A 125 -13.00 0.95 14.86
C LEU A 125 -11.57 0.62 15.30
N ALA A 126 -10.69 1.62 15.36
CA ALA A 126 -9.33 1.45 15.85
C ALA A 126 -9.31 1.08 17.35
N PHE A 127 -10.17 1.72 18.14
CA PHE A 127 -10.36 1.40 19.55
C PHE A 127 -10.86 -0.02 19.74
N ALA A 128 -11.91 -0.42 19.03
CA ALA A 128 -12.44 -1.77 19.07
C ALA A 128 -11.38 -2.81 18.67
N SER A 129 -10.59 -2.50 17.63
CA SER A 129 -9.47 -3.35 17.20
C SER A 129 -8.40 -3.47 18.29
N CYS A 130 -8.07 -2.36 18.99
CA CYS A 130 -7.13 -2.36 20.10
C CYS A 130 -7.61 -3.28 21.24
N VAL A 131 -8.87 -3.14 21.64
CA VAL A 131 -9.50 -3.99 22.67
C VAL A 131 -9.44 -5.47 22.27
N LEU A 132 -9.78 -5.79 21.01
CA LEU A 132 -9.71 -7.17 20.52
C LEU A 132 -8.29 -7.73 20.54
N ILE A 133 -7.28 -6.94 20.16
CA ILE A 133 -5.87 -7.38 20.21
C ILE A 133 -5.43 -7.62 21.67
N ILE A 134 -5.78 -6.73 22.59
CA ILE A 134 -5.44 -6.87 24.00
C ILE A 134 -6.09 -8.13 24.59
N LEU A 135 -7.35 -8.42 24.25
CA LEU A 135 -8.10 -9.54 24.83
C LEU A 135 -7.82 -10.90 24.15
N ARG A 136 -7.67 -10.93 22.82
CA ARG A 136 -7.67 -12.19 22.03
C ARG A 136 -6.31 -12.58 21.48
N VAL A 137 -5.40 -11.64 21.26
CA VAL A 137 -4.10 -11.95 20.63
C VAL A 137 -3.07 -12.27 21.71
N LYS A 138 -2.31 -13.36 21.52
CA LYS A 138 -1.20 -13.75 22.40
C LYS A 138 0.10 -13.13 21.90
N GLU A 139 1.03 -12.86 22.83
CA GLU A 139 2.35 -12.35 22.47
C GLU A 139 3.13 -13.41 21.69
N THR A 140 3.80 -12.98 20.62
CA THR A 140 4.61 -13.86 19.74
C THR A 140 6.08 -13.48 19.72
N ALA A 141 6.46 -12.38 20.35
CA ALA A 141 7.86 -12.02 20.52
C ALA A 141 8.58 -13.08 21.37
N HIS A 142 9.31 -13.97 20.71
CA HIS A 142 10.34 -14.75 21.36
C HIS A 142 11.59 -13.87 21.46
N ARG A 143 12.12 -13.69 22.67
CA ARG A 143 13.38 -12.99 22.92
C ARG A 143 14.52 -13.73 22.23
N LYS A 144 14.76 -13.47 20.95
CA LYS A 144 16.01 -13.86 20.29
C LYS A 144 17.09 -12.95 20.87
N LYS A 145 18.13 -13.54 21.48
CA LYS A 145 19.41 -12.83 21.67
C LYS A 145 19.75 -12.20 20.33
N ASP A 146 20.00 -10.89 20.32
CA ASP A 146 20.50 -10.13 19.17
C ASP A 146 21.80 -10.82 18.70
N GLN A 147 21.70 -11.87 17.88
CA GLN A 147 22.77 -12.22 16.99
C GLN A 147 22.71 -11.14 15.92
N GLU A 148 23.50 -10.09 16.11
CA GLU A 148 23.91 -9.25 15.00
C GLU A 148 24.53 -10.16 13.96
N ILE A 149 23.73 -10.59 13.00
CA ILE A 149 24.26 -11.20 11.79
C ILE A 149 24.88 -10.04 11.03
N VAL A 150 26.13 -9.71 11.37
CA VAL A 150 27.01 -8.86 10.58
C VAL A 150 27.31 -9.66 9.31
N VAL A 151 26.37 -9.64 8.36
CA VAL A 151 26.55 -10.29 7.06
C VAL A 151 27.61 -9.48 6.32
N LYS A 152 28.81 -10.07 6.20
CA LYS A 152 29.89 -9.59 5.34
C LYS A 152 29.34 -9.35 3.94
N ARG A 153 29.73 -8.22 3.35
CA ARG A 153 29.27 -7.72 2.03
C ARG A 153 29.67 -8.74 0.94
N LYS A 154 28.73 -9.61 0.57
CA LYS A 154 28.68 -10.35 -0.69
C LYS A 154 27.23 -10.29 -1.21
N GLU A 155 27.10 -10.34 -2.52
CA GLU A 155 25.95 -9.91 -3.34
C GLU A 155 24.57 -10.28 -2.77
N LEU A 156 23.64 -9.31 -2.75
CA LEU A 156 22.27 -9.46 -2.22
C LEU A 156 21.46 -10.55 -2.95
N THR A 157 21.73 -10.68 -4.25
CA THR A 157 21.05 -11.55 -5.19
C THR A 157 21.93 -11.69 -6.43
N PRO A 158 21.98 -12.88 -7.06
CA PRO A 158 22.60 -13.05 -8.38
C PRO A 158 21.78 -12.39 -9.50
N TYR A 159 20.50 -12.05 -9.24
CA TYR A 159 19.57 -11.40 -10.18
C TYR A 159 19.45 -9.90 -9.91
N PHE A 160 20.58 -9.19 -9.76
CA PHE A 160 20.58 -7.77 -9.40
C PHE A 160 19.78 -6.88 -10.38
N LYS A 161 19.85 -7.17 -11.69
CA LYS A 161 19.06 -6.46 -12.71
C LYS A 161 17.55 -6.65 -12.49
N THR A 162 17.09 -7.88 -12.27
CA THR A 162 15.69 -8.18 -11.93
C THR A 162 15.26 -7.47 -10.65
N PHE A 163 16.13 -7.45 -9.64
CA PHE A 163 15.85 -6.76 -8.38
C PHE A 163 15.67 -5.25 -8.56
N ILE A 164 16.51 -4.58 -9.35
CA ILE A 164 16.33 -3.17 -9.71
C ILE A 164 15.00 -2.97 -10.43
N GLY A 165 14.69 -3.82 -11.41
CA GLY A 165 13.41 -3.79 -12.14
C GLY A 165 12.20 -3.87 -11.23
N LEU A 166 12.25 -4.76 -10.24
CA LEU A 166 11.21 -4.90 -9.21
C LEU A 166 11.13 -3.67 -8.30
N CYS A 167 12.25 -3.07 -7.91
CA CYS A 167 12.25 -1.81 -7.16
C CYS A 167 11.55 -0.68 -7.95
N PHE A 168 11.81 -0.56 -9.25
CA PHE A 168 11.10 0.37 -10.14
C PHE A 168 9.60 0.05 -10.25
N ALA A 169 9.24 -1.23 -10.34
CA ALA A 169 7.84 -1.66 -10.34
C ALA A 169 7.11 -1.26 -9.04
N GLY A 170 7.76 -1.50 -7.90
CA GLY A 170 7.26 -1.13 -6.57
C GLY A 170 7.12 0.38 -6.41
N PHE A 171 8.15 1.14 -6.79
CA PHE A 171 8.13 2.59 -6.85
C PHE A 171 6.95 3.08 -7.71
N GLY A 172 6.85 2.63 -8.96
CA GLY A 172 5.82 3.08 -9.90
C GLY A 172 4.40 2.79 -9.42
N THR A 173 4.18 1.64 -8.79
CA THR A 173 2.87 1.28 -8.20
C THR A 173 2.50 2.20 -7.04
N SER A 174 3.46 2.48 -6.16
CA SER A 174 3.24 3.30 -4.97
C SER A 174 3.14 4.79 -5.31
N PHE A 175 3.89 5.22 -6.34
CA PHE A 175 3.79 6.53 -6.96
C PHE A 175 2.40 6.77 -7.55
N ALA A 176 1.90 5.82 -8.35
CA ALA A 176 0.56 5.90 -8.91
C ALA A 176 -0.53 5.93 -7.83
N MET A 177 -0.36 5.17 -6.75
CA MET A 177 -1.28 5.20 -5.61
C MET A 177 -1.26 6.58 -4.92
N GLY A 178 -0.08 7.10 -4.61
CA GLY A 178 0.08 8.39 -3.94
C GLY A 178 -0.35 9.58 -4.80
N LEU A 179 -0.15 9.52 -6.11
CA LEU A 179 -0.56 10.56 -7.05
C LEU A 179 -2.08 10.49 -7.28
N VAL A 180 -2.59 9.33 -7.70
CA VAL A 180 -3.96 9.27 -8.24
C VAL A 180 -5.02 9.30 -7.16
N GLN A 181 -4.82 8.70 -5.97
CA GLN A 181 -5.87 8.70 -4.94
C GLN A 181 -6.33 10.11 -4.51
N PRO A 182 -5.44 11.00 -4.04
CA PRO A 182 -5.85 12.33 -3.62
C PRO A 182 -6.36 13.15 -4.80
N VAL A 183 -5.65 13.13 -5.93
CA VAL A 183 -6.00 13.93 -7.11
C VAL A 183 -7.34 13.48 -7.70
N LEU A 184 -7.60 12.18 -7.79
CA LEU A 184 -8.86 11.67 -8.31
C LEU A 184 -10.04 12.06 -7.44
N SER A 185 -9.88 12.06 -6.10
CA SER A 185 -10.94 12.46 -5.19
C SER A 185 -11.33 13.93 -5.40
N VAL A 186 -10.32 14.80 -5.54
CA VAL A 186 -10.54 16.24 -5.81
C VAL A 186 -11.12 16.44 -7.21
N TYR A 187 -10.56 15.80 -8.23
CA TYR A 187 -11.07 15.86 -9.61
C TYR A 187 -12.53 15.41 -9.72
N ALA A 188 -12.86 14.26 -9.14
CA ALA A 188 -14.22 13.71 -9.17
C ALA A 188 -15.22 14.62 -8.46
N ASN A 189 -14.83 15.33 -7.40
CA ASN A 189 -15.71 16.25 -6.70
C ASN A 189 -15.82 17.60 -7.42
N GLU A 190 -14.69 18.25 -7.71
CA GLU A 190 -14.66 19.62 -8.25
C GLU A 190 -14.98 19.71 -9.74
N VAL A 191 -14.59 18.72 -10.53
CA VAL A 191 -14.74 18.75 -12.00
C VAL A 191 -15.96 17.96 -12.44
N MET A 192 -16.16 16.77 -11.86
CA MET A 192 -17.28 15.90 -12.23
C MET A 192 -18.53 16.11 -11.36
N GLY A 193 -18.44 16.90 -10.30
CA GLY A 193 -19.57 17.17 -9.40
C GLY A 193 -20.06 15.96 -8.61
N LEU A 194 -19.24 14.91 -8.47
CA LEU A 194 -19.63 13.69 -7.78
C LEU A 194 -19.69 13.91 -6.27
N SER A 195 -20.72 13.34 -5.64
CA SER A 195 -20.83 13.31 -4.19
C SER A 195 -19.74 12.43 -3.56
N LYS A 196 -19.49 12.59 -2.27
CA LYS A 196 -18.42 11.84 -1.57
C LYS A 196 -18.77 10.35 -1.50
N ALA A 197 -20.05 10.01 -1.40
CA ALA A 197 -20.54 8.64 -1.48
C ALA A 197 -20.26 7.98 -2.84
N LEU A 198 -20.44 8.71 -3.95
CA LEU A 198 -20.09 8.22 -5.28
C LEU A 198 -18.57 8.04 -5.43
N ILE A 199 -17.76 9.00 -4.96
CA ILE A 199 -16.29 8.88 -4.96
C ILE A 199 -15.85 7.67 -4.13
N GLY A 200 -16.47 7.47 -2.96
CA GLY A 200 -16.28 6.29 -2.12
C GLY A 200 -16.60 4.99 -2.85
N THR A 201 -17.71 4.98 -3.60
CA THR A 201 -18.14 3.83 -4.43
C THR A 201 -17.13 3.53 -5.52
N VAL A 202 -16.59 4.55 -6.20
CA VAL A 202 -15.55 4.39 -7.22
C VAL A 202 -14.31 3.66 -6.67
N PHE A 203 -13.80 4.09 -5.52
CA PHE A 203 -12.66 3.41 -4.88
C PHE A 203 -13.03 2.02 -4.34
N GLY A 204 -14.26 1.84 -3.85
CA GLY A 204 -14.78 0.54 -3.43
C GLY A 204 -14.81 -0.48 -4.57
N VAL A 205 -15.27 -0.08 -5.75
CA VAL A 205 -15.27 -0.92 -6.96
C VAL A 205 -13.84 -1.28 -7.38
N MET A 206 -12.92 -0.31 -7.42
CA MET A 206 -11.51 -0.59 -7.69
C MET A 206 -10.93 -1.62 -6.70
N ALA A 207 -11.21 -1.46 -5.42
CA ALA A 207 -10.73 -2.37 -4.38
C ALA A 207 -11.37 -3.76 -4.48
N PHE A 208 -12.63 -3.86 -4.91
CA PHE A 208 -13.33 -5.13 -5.11
C PHE A 208 -12.70 -5.95 -6.24
N PHE A 209 -12.49 -5.32 -7.40
CA PHE A 209 -11.80 -6.00 -8.51
C PHE A 209 -10.36 -6.36 -8.13
N ARG A 210 -9.65 -5.50 -7.39
CA ARG A 210 -8.32 -5.84 -6.85
C ARG A 210 -8.38 -7.06 -5.93
N PHE A 211 -9.35 -7.14 -5.03
CA PHE A 211 -9.55 -8.25 -4.11
C PHE A 211 -9.79 -9.57 -4.83
N VAL A 212 -10.68 -9.58 -5.83
CA VAL A 212 -11.05 -10.79 -6.60
C VAL A 212 -9.88 -11.25 -7.49
N THR A 213 -9.23 -10.33 -8.19
CA THR A 213 -8.16 -10.67 -9.14
C THR A 213 -6.90 -11.18 -8.44
N LYS A 214 -6.58 -10.68 -7.25
CA LYS A 214 -5.33 -10.97 -6.54
C LYS A 214 -5.04 -12.46 -6.28
N PRO A 215 -5.95 -13.28 -5.70
CA PRO A 215 -5.68 -14.69 -5.50
C PRO A 215 -5.55 -15.46 -6.83
N ILE A 216 -6.44 -15.16 -7.79
CA ILE A 216 -6.47 -15.80 -9.11
C ILE A 216 -5.16 -15.54 -9.85
N ALA A 217 -4.73 -14.28 -9.91
CA ALA A 217 -3.49 -13.91 -10.57
C ALA A 217 -2.26 -14.52 -9.87
N GLY A 218 -2.26 -14.62 -8.55
CA GLY A 218 -1.19 -15.27 -7.79
C GLY A 218 -1.00 -16.72 -8.23
N GLU A 219 -2.07 -17.52 -8.17
CA GLU A 219 -2.04 -18.95 -8.49
C GLU A 219 -1.66 -19.21 -9.97
N ILE A 220 -2.24 -18.46 -10.90
CA ILE A 220 -1.92 -18.64 -12.32
C ILE A 220 -0.47 -18.19 -12.62
N SER A 221 0.01 -17.13 -11.94
CA SER A 221 1.37 -16.62 -12.14
C SER A 221 2.47 -17.59 -11.70
N ASP A 222 2.15 -18.51 -10.78
CA ASP A 222 3.10 -19.54 -10.35
C ASP A 222 3.37 -20.59 -11.44
N ASN A 223 2.40 -20.82 -12.35
CA ASN A 223 2.52 -21.79 -13.44
C ASN A 223 2.98 -21.16 -14.77
N ILE A 224 2.49 -19.96 -15.10
CA ILE A 224 2.74 -19.31 -16.40
C ILE A 224 3.99 -18.41 -16.38
N GLY A 225 4.44 -18.02 -15.19
CA GLY A 225 5.58 -17.11 -15.00
C GLY A 225 5.14 -15.76 -14.42
N LYS A 226 5.88 -15.30 -13.42
CA LYS A 226 5.57 -14.11 -12.63
C LYS A 226 5.75 -12.82 -13.43
N ARG A 227 6.72 -12.80 -14.35
CA ARG A 227 7.02 -11.64 -15.22
C ARG A 227 5.80 -11.18 -16.03
N ILE A 228 5.05 -12.12 -16.61
CA ILE A 228 3.92 -11.80 -17.50
C ILE A 228 2.82 -11.07 -16.72
N PHE A 229 2.51 -11.52 -15.50
CA PHE A 229 1.49 -10.90 -14.65
C PHE A 229 1.91 -9.53 -14.12
N ILE A 230 3.19 -9.34 -13.80
CA ILE A 230 3.72 -8.03 -13.41
C ILE A 230 3.61 -7.04 -14.57
N LEU A 231 4.01 -7.45 -15.79
CA LEU A 231 3.94 -6.61 -16.98
C LEU A 231 2.50 -6.26 -17.36
N THR A 232 1.65 -7.26 -17.55
CA THR A 232 0.24 -7.06 -17.97
C THR A 232 -0.53 -6.26 -16.93
N GLY A 233 -0.40 -6.58 -15.65
CA GLY A 233 -1.04 -5.84 -14.57
C GLY A 233 -0.60 -4.37 -14.53
N ARG A 234 0.70 -4.11 -14.74
CA ARG A 234 1.23 -2.75 -14.77
C ARG A 234 0.77 -1.97 -16.01
N THR A 235 0.72 -2.61 -17.17
CA THR A 235 0.19 -2.02 -18.41
C THR A 235 -1.27 -1.65 -18.25
N ILE A 236 -2.13 -2.57 -17.78
CA ILE A 236 -3.55 -2.31 -17.50
C ILE A 236 -3.69 -1.12 -16.56
N ASN A 237 -2.96 -1.13 -15.44
CA ASN A 237 -3.05 -0.02 -14.49
C ASN A 237 -2.65 1.33 -15.09
N SER A 238 -1.64 1.38 -15.95
CA SER A 238 -1.14 2.61 -16.58
C SER A 238 -2.09 3.13 -17.66
N VAL A 239 -2.55 2.25 -18.56
CA VAL A 239 -3.51 2.56 -19.62
C VAL A 239 -4.82 3.09 -19.03
N PHE A 240 -5.39 2.38 -18.04
CA PHE A 240 -6.64 2.81 -17.43
C PHE A 240 -6.47 3.99 -16.47
N THR A 241 -5.24 4.35 -16.07
CA THR A 241 -5.01 5.64 -15.40
C THR A 241 -5.11 6.78 -16.41
N PHE A 242 -4.51 6.62 -17.59
CA PHE A 242 -4.65 7.58 -18.67
C PHE A 242 -6.10 7.74 -19.12
N MET A 243 -6.85 6.63 -19.23
CA MET A 243 -8.25 6.65 -19.67
C MET A 243 -9.21 7.43 -18.75
N ILE A 244 -8.80 7.77 -17.52
CA ILE A 244 -9.61 8.61 -16.61
C ILE A 244 -9.93 9.96 -17.26
N ILE A 245 -9.05 10.50 -18.10
CA ILE A 245 -9.28 11.81 -18.77
C ILE A 245 -10.47 11.79 -19.73
N PHE A 246 -10.88 10.61 -20.20
CA PHE A 246 -12.04 10.43 -21.08
C PHE A 246 -13.31 10.08 -20.32
N ALA A 247 -13.23 9.84 -19.01
CA ALA A 247 -14.38 9.54 -18.17
C ALA A 247 -15.18 10.81 -17.88
N LYS A 248 -16.27 11.03 -18.63
CA LYS A 248 -17.13 12.21 -18.49
C LYS A 248 -18.23 12.07 -17.45
N ASP A 249 -18.51 10.84 -17.01
CA ASP A 249 -19.57 10.54 -16.05
C ASP A 249 -19.12 9.49 -15.01
N PHE A 250 -19.97 9.29 -14.02
CA PHE A 250 -19.74 8.34 -12.92
C PHE A 250 -19.51 6.90 -13.41
N LEU A 251 -20.23 6.44 -14.43
CA LEU A 251 -20.15 5.06 -14.93
C LEU A 251 -18.84 4.83 -15.66
N ALA A 252 -18.44 5.76 -16.53
CA ALA A 252 -17.16 5.72 -17.23
C ALA A 252 -16.00 5.75 -16.23
N LEU A 253 -16.07 6.60 -15.20
CA LEU A 253 -15.03 6.63 -14.17
C LEU A 253 -14.96 5.31 -13.41
N THR A 254 -16.11 4.79 -12.97
CA THR A 254 -16.20 3.52 -12.25
C THR A 254 -15.66 2.35 -13.09
N PHE A 255 -15.93 2.35 -14.40
CA PHE A 255 -15.42 1.34 -15.32
C PHE A 255 -13.88 1.38 -15.44
N THR A 256 -13.29 2.57 -15.62
CA THR A 256 -11.82 2.70 -15.64
C THR A 256 -11.20 2.24 -14.32
N MET A 257 -11.89 2.48 -13.20
CA MET A 257 -11.48 2.12 -11.84
C MET A 257 -11.56 0.62 -11.57
N ALA A 258 -12.59 -0.05 -12.07
CA ALA A 258 -12.69 -1.51 -12.05
C ALA A 258 -11.49 -2.15 -12.75
N LEU A 259 -11.15 -1.68 -13.96
CA LEU A 259 -10.04 -2.22 -14.75
C LEU A 259 -8.67 -1.90 -14.13
N ARG A 260 -8.52 -0.72 -13.52
CA ARG A 260 -7.33 -0.45 -12.68
C ARG A 260 -7.25 -1.39 -11.49
N GLY A 261 -8.38 -1.74 -10.88
CA GLY A 261 -8.48 -2.74 -9.82
C GLY A 261 -7.87 -4.08 -10.25
N VAL A 262 -8.31 -4.60 -11.40
CA VAL A 262 -7.77 -5.83 -12.03
C VAL A 262 -6.26 -5.73 -12.21
N GLY A 263 -5.77 -4.65 -12.85
CA GLY A 263 -4.33 -4.46 -13.09
C GLY A 263 -3.50 -4.41 -11.80
N THR A 264 -3.98 -3.70 -10.76
CA THR A 264 -3.30 -3.67 -9.46
C THR A 264 -3.33 -5.01 -8.72
N GLY A 265 -4.39 -5.80 -8.89
CA GLY A 265 -4.55 -7.11 -8.28
C GLY A 265 -3.52 -8.12 -8.79
N MET A 266 -3.16 -8.03 -10.08
CA MET A 266 -2.16 -8.88 -10.71
C MET A 266 -0.71 -8.54 -10.30
N GLY A 267 -0.36 -7.26 -10.21
CA GLY A 267 1.04 -6.85 -10.10
C GLY A 267 1.69 -7.01 -8.71
N MET A 268 1.00 -6.59 -7.65
CA MET A 268 1.59 -6.48 -6.31
C MET A 268 1.98 -7.83 -5.64
N PRO A 269 1.13 -8.88 -5.63
CA PRO A 269 1.50 -10.16 -5.00
C PRO A 269 2.64 -10.85 -5.77
N THR A 270 2.57 -10.82 -7.09
CA THR A 270 3.54 -11.45 -7.98
C THR A 270 4.91 -10.78 -7.89
N ALA A 271 4.95 -9.44 -7.79
CA ALA A 271 6.20 -8.70 -7.56
C ALA A 271 6.83 -9.00 -6.18
N ASN A 272 6.02 -9.08 -5.12
CA ASN A 272 6.52 -9.46 -3.79
C ASN A 272 7.11 -10.88 -3.80
N ALA A 273 6.40 -11.83 -4.41
CA ALA A 273 6.85 -13.21 -4.50
C ALA A 273 8.17 -13.33 -5.28
N LEU A 274 8.27 -12.67 -6.44
CA LEU A 274 9.48 -12.68 -7.26
C LEU A 274 10.65 -11.99 -6.55
N THR A 275 10.40 -10.91 -5.79
CA THR A 275 11.43 -10.23 -4.99
C THR A 275 12.03 -11.17 -3.93
N THR A 276 11.20 -12.01 -3.31
CA THR A 276 11.68 -12.97 -2.31
C THR A 276 12.38 -14.18 -2.90
N SER A 277 11.99 -14.62 -4.11
CA SER A 277 12.56 -15.83 -4.74
C SER A 277 13.94 -15.61 -5.36
N ILE A 278 14.25 -14.36 -5.75
CA ILE A 278 15.58 -14.01 -6.27
C ILE A 278 16.60 -13.70 -5.17
N ALA A 279 16.17 -13.64 -3.91
CA ALA A 279 17.03 -13.29 -2.78
C ALA A 279 17.56 -14.53 -2.07
N TYR A 280 18.87 -14.54 -1.77
CA TYR A 280 19.45 -15.53 -0.86
C TYR A 280 18.70 -15.55 0.46
N LYS A 281 18.55 -16.75 1.05
CA LYS A 281 17.75 -16.99 2.26
C LYS A 281 18.14 -16.06 3.42
N GLU A 282 19.42 -15.77 3.58
CA GLU A 282 19.99 -14.88 4.61
C GLU A 282 19.72 -13.39 4.31
N ASN A 283 19.52 -13.05 3.05
CA ASN A 283 19.39 -11.67 2.57
C ASN A 283 17.94 -11.25 2.24
N ARG A 284 16.95 -12.16 2.32
CA ARG A 284 15.53 -11.87 2.03
C ARG A 284 15.03 -10.62 2.76
N GLY A 285 15.38 -10.45 4.03
CA GLY A 285 15.02 -9.27 4.81
C GLY A 285 15.61 -7.96 4.28
N LYS A 286 16.87 -7.96 3.82
CA LYS A 286 17.52 -6.78 3.22
C LYS A 286 16.93 -6.44 1.87
N VAL A 287 16.70 -7.44 1.02
CA VAL A 287 16.09 -7.27 -0.31
C VAL A 287 14.68 -6.71 -0.18
N MET A 288 13.86 -7.27 0.70
CA MET A 288 12.52 -6.74 1.00
C MET A 288 12.57 -5.34 1.62
N GLY A 289 13.60 -5.04 2.42
CA GLY A 289 13.85 -3.70 2.96
C GLY A 289 14.05 -2.66 1.87
N TRP A 290 15.00 -2.89 0.95
CA TRP A 290 15.25 -2.01 -0.19
C TRP A 290 14.05 -1.87 -1.13
N TYR A 291 13.37 -2.99 -1.43
CA TYR A 291 12.13 -2.98 -2.21
C TYR A 291 11.04 -2.10 -1.54
N SER A 292 10.89 -2.22 -0.21
CA SER A 292 9.95 -1.41 0.55
C SER A 292 10.35 0.08 0.57
N THR A 293 11.65 0.39 0.64
CA THR A 293 12.16 1.76 0.52
C THR A 293 11.78 2.37 -0.82
N ALA A 294 12.00 1.67 -1.93
CA ALA A 294 11.61 2.16 -3.27
C ALA A 294 10.11 2.46 -3.36
N ARG A 295 9.27 1.60 -2.77
CA ARG A 295 7.82 1.82 -2.66
C ARG A 295 7.48 3.06 -1.84
N ASN A 296 8.11 3.24 -0.69
CA ASN A 296 7.85 4.39 0.19
C ASN A 296 8.26 5.72 -0.48
N ILE A 297 9.36 5.74 -1.23
CA ILE A 297 9.75 6.91 -2.03
C ILE A 297 8.67 7.24 -3.06
N GLY A 298 8.11 6.23 -3.74
CA GLY A 298 7.00 6.42 -4.67
C GLY A 298 5.77 7.03 -3.98
N LEU A 299 5.37 6.46 -2.83
CA LEU A 299 4.24 6.96 -2.05
C LEU A 299 4.44 8.40 -1.55
N PHE A 300 5.67 8.79 -1.26
CA PHE A 300 6.04 10.16 -0.87
C PHE A 300 6.02 11.13 -2.06
N ALA A 301 6.64 10.76 -3.18
CA ALA A 301 6.77 11.62 -4.35
C ALA A 301 5.44 11.83 -5.10
N GLY A 302 4.59 10.80 -5.15
CA GLY A 302 3.32 10.80 -5.88
C GLY A 302 2.39 11.98 -5.55
N PRO A 303 2.02 12.20 -4.27
CA PRO A 303 1.13 13.30 -3.90
C PRO A 303 1.73 14.69 -4.10
N ILE A 304 3.06 14.83 -4.06
CA ILE A 304 3.74 16.11 -4.28
C ILE A 304 3.65 16.48 -5.75
N LEU A 305 4.08 15.59 -6.64
CA LEU A 305 4.03 15.81 -8.08
C LEU A 305 2.59 15.85 -8.59
N GLY A 306 1.69 15.05 -8.02
CA GLY A 306 0.27 15.05 -8.35
C GLY A 306 -0.42 16.38 -8.02
N GLY A 307 -0.21 16.90 -6.81
CA GLY A 307 -0.77 18.21 -6.43
C GLY A 307 -0.17 19.35 -7.24
N TRP A 308 1.16 19.37 -7.40
CA TRP A 308 1.83 20.40 -8.20
C TRP A 308 1.34 20.42 -9.65
N ALA A 309 1.22 19.26 -10.29
CA ALA A 309 0.71 19.17 -11.65
C ALA A 309 -0.77 19.59 -11.75
N TYR A 310 -1.59 19.24 -10.74
CA TYR A 310 -2.99 19.64 -10.67
C TYR A 310 -3.15 21.17 -10.62
N ASP A 311 -2.30 21.84 -9.84
CA ASP A 311 -2.37 23.29 -9.62
C ASP A 311 -1.75 24.10 -10.77
N ASN A 312 -0.69 23.58 -11.43
CA ASN A 312 0.12 24.38 -12.36
C ASN A 312 0.03 23.93 -13.83
N MET A 313 -0.31 22.67 -14.11
CA MET A 313 -0.39 22.15 -15.49
C MET A 313 -1.84 21.96 -15.93
N GLY A 314 -2.71 21.63 -15.00
CA GLY A 314 -4.16 21.52 -15.18
C GLY A 314 -4.73 20.32 -14.43
N LYS A 315 -6.07 20.17 -14.49
CA LYS A 315 -6.79 19.20 -13.65
C LYS A 315 -6.68 17.75 -14.14
N THR A 316 -6.30 17.48 -15.40
CA THR A 316 -6.22 16.12 -15.98
C THR A 316 -4.78 15.61 -16.14
N GLU A 317 -3.83 16.53 -16.13
CA GLU A 317 -2.40 16.36 -16.35
C GLU A 317 -1.75 15.38 -15.35
N PRO A 318 -2.13 15.34 -14.06
CA PRO A 318 -1.62 14.32 -13.15
C PRO A 318 -1.90 12.88 -13.63
N PHE A 319 -3.06 12.61 -14.24
CA PHE A 319 -3.39 11.28 -14.75
C PHE A 319 -2.54 10.91 -15.98
N ILE A 320 -2.26 11.90 -16.84
CA ILE A 320 -1.37 11.74 -17.99
C ILE A 320 0.05 11.44 -17.53
N LEU A 321 0.59 12.25 -16.61
CA LEU A 321 1.92 12.04 -16.02
C LEU A 321 2.03 10.66 -15.37
N CYS A 322 1.01 10.25 -14.61
CA CYS A 322 0.99 8.92 -13.99
C CYS A 322 0.93 7.79 -15.03
N GLY A 323 0.17 7.96 -16.12
CA GLY A 323 0.12 7.02 -17.23
C GLY A 323 1.47 6.86 -17.92
N ILE A 324 2.15 7.98 -18.22
CA ILE A 324 3.47 7.99 -18.88
C ILE A 324 4.53 7.34 -17.98
N ILE A 325 4.63 7.75 -16.71
CA ILE A 325 5.55 7.13 -15.74
C ILE A 325 5.23 5.64 -15.57
N GLY A 326 3.94 5.29 -15.61
CA GLY A 326 3.46 3.92 -15.67
C GLY A 326 4.03 3.13 -16.84
N MET A 327 3.92 3.65 -18.06
CA MET A 327 4.45 3.00 -19.26
C MET A 327 5.99 2.93 -19.28
N ILE A 328 6.68 3.95 -18.77
CA ILE A 328 8.14 3.90 -18.57
C ILE A 328 8.49 2.75 -17.63
N THR A 329 7.76 2.58 -16.52
CA THR A 329 7.99 1.45 -15.60
C THR A 329 7.72 0.11 -16.27
N VAL A 330 6.74 0.00 -17.17
CA VAL A 330 6.52 -1.21 -17.98
C VAL A 330 7.75 -1.51 -18.85
N GLY A 331 8.30 -0.50 -19.53
CA GLY A 331 9.51 -0.66 -20.34
C GLY A 331 10.70 -1.13 -19.51
N VAL A 332 10.94 -0.51 -18.35
CA VAL A 332 12.01 -0.94 -17.42
C VAL A 332 11.81 -2.39 -17.00
N ILE A 333 10.60 -2.77 -16.55
CA ILE A 333 10.29 -4.14 -16.15
C ILE A 333 10.53 -5.11 -17.30
N PHE A 334 10.12 -4.74 -18.52
CA PHE A 334 10.27 -5.59 -19.69
C PHE A 334 11.75 -5.94 -19.95
N PHE A 335 12.66 -4.98 -19.84
CA PHE A 335 14.09 -5.22 -20.08
C PHE A 335 14.85 -5.80 -18.90
N THR A 336 14.34 -5.66 -17.68
CA THR A 336 15.11 -5.99 -16.46
C THR A 336 14.59 -7.19 -15.69
N VAL A 337 13.27 -7.44 -15.70
CA VAL A 337 12.65 -8.50 -14.90
C VAL A 337 12.59 -9.79 -15.70
N PHE A 338 13.29 -10.81 -15.23
CA PHE A 338 13.25 -12.17 -15.79
C PHE A 338 12.90 -13.17 -14.69
N ASP A 339 12.08 -14.15 -15.03
CA ASP A 339 11.75 -15.24 -14.12
C ASP A 339 12.96 -16.17 -13.97
N PRO A 340 13.46 -16.40 -12.74
CA PRO A 340 14.55 -17.35 -12.52
C PRO A 340 14.08 -18.78 -12.84
N LYS A 341 14.92 -19.56 -13.53
CA LYS A 341 14.59 -20.93 -13.96
C LYS A 341 14.43 -21.92 -12.80
N GLU A 342 15.11 -21.67 -11.68
CA GLU A 342 15.00 -22.41 -10.41
C GLU A 342 15.10 -21.40 -9.26
N GLY A 343 14.32 -21.59 -8.19
CA GLY A 343 14.38 -20.74 -7.00
C GLY A 343 15.69 -20.94 -6.24
N LEU A 344 16.29 -19.87 -5.74
CA LEU A 344 17.45 -19.99 -4.85
C LEU A 344 17.00 -20.62 -3.52
N GLU A 345 17.47 -21.83 -3.22
CA GLU A 345 17.20 -22.55 -1.97
C GLU A 345 17.84 -21.91 -0.73
#